data_AF-A0A960AN19-F1
#
_entry.id   AF-A0A960AN19-F1
#
_cell.length_a   1.000
_cell.length_b   1.000
_cell.length_c   1.000
_cell.angle_alpha   90.00
_cell.angle_beta   90.00
_cell.angle_gamma   90.00
#
_symmetry.space_group_name_H-M   'P 1'
#
loop_
_entity.id
_entity.type
_entity.pdbx_description
1 polymer ?
#
loop_
_entity_poly.entity_id
_entity_poly.type
_entity_poly.pdbx_seq_one_letter_code
_entity_poly.pdbx_strand_id
1 'polypeptide(L)'
;MTEQTSTPGPAPAESFGRVGDDGTVFLRLPDGSERPVGQYAAGTPDEALHYYAGKYNDLSQSLELTATRLADNKCSPRDALAVAGKARHALEEPAFIGDISLLMARIGQLEVLAHIRQQILEEERKTAREQAQQAREAIVTEAEQLATSTAWKQTGEKFRELVDQWKALPKPTADQRESTDALWERFRTARRTFDKARKVHRDEQDKRRAAAIAAKTELAEKAEALADSTDWQNTANAFRELMEQWKKAGFAGKKDDDALWQRFRGAQEKFFTARKETYNARDAEQKENLAKKRALIAKAEELLPVKDAKAARRAFREIQGEWADIGHVPRADKRKIDTKLRAVDDAIRSAETAAWRRSNPEIRDRAQGLVDAYRVSVAKLEAALAAAQESGDEKKIAEAEQSLNQQRLMLESAEQSLSTL
;
A
#
# COMPACT_ATOMS: atom_id res chain seq x y z
N MET A 1 -61.66 7.66 73.97
CA MET A 1 -61.08 6.63 74.86
C MET A 1 -60.56 5.51 73.99
N THR A 2 -59.25 5.42 73.87
CA THR A 2 -58.55 4.21 73.44
C THR A 2 -57.23 4.29 74.19
N GLU A 3 -57.18 3.55 75.30
CA GLU A 3 -56.07 3.55 76.25
C GLU A 3 -54.80 3.05 75.56
N GLN A 4 -53.75 3.85 75.66
CA GLN A 4 -52.38 3.40 75.42
C GLN A 4 -52.04 2.40 76.52
N THR A 5 -52.03 1.11 76.19
CA THR A 5 -51.36 0.10 77.00
C THR A 5 -49.86 0.33 76.90
N SER A 6 -49.34 1.14 77.82
CA SER A 6 -47.92 1.33 78.03
C SER A 6 -47.33 -0.03 78.44
N THR A 7 -46.47 -0.58 77.59
CA THR A 7 -45.70 -1.79 77.95
C THR A 7 -44.72 -1.39 79.06
N PRO A 8 -44.75 -2.02 80.24
CA PRO A 8 -43.81 -1.67 81.29
C PRO A 8 -42.38 -1.93 80.78
N GLY A 9 -41.48 -0.96 80.98
CA GLY A 9 -40.05 -1.15 80.70
C GLY A 9 -39.49 -2.35 81.47
N PRO A 10 -38.37 -2.93 81.01
CA PRO A 10 -37.81 -4.12 81.65
C PRO A 10 -37.58 -3.87 83.15
N ALA A 11 -38.09 -4.77 83.99
CA ALA A 11 -37.90 -4.68 85.42
C ALA A 11 -36.38 -4.65 85.73
N PRO A 12 -35.94 -3.81 86.69
CA PRO A 12 -34.52 -3.69 87.00
C PRO A 12 -33.97 -5.07 87.38
N ALA A 13 -32.79 -5.42 86.87
CA ALA A 13 -32.20 -6.75 87.07
C ALA A 13 -32.10 -7.13 88.57
N GLU A 14 -31.95 -6.14 89.45
CA GLU A 14 -31.97 -6.27 90.92
C GLU A 14 -33.28 -6.84 91.48
N SER A 15 -34.44 -6.64 90.83
CA SER A 15 -35.73 -7.17 91.30
C SER A 15 -35.86 -8.69 91.19
N PHE A 16 -34.97 -9.33 90.42
CA PHE A 16 -34.92 -10.78 90.25
C PHE A 16 -34.03 -11.47 91.29
N GLY A 17 -33.44 -10.70 92.22
CA GLY A 17 -32.50 -11.22 93.23
C GLY A 17 -33.03 -11.11 94.65
N ARG A 18 -32.58 -12.02 95.51
CA ARG A 18 -32.76 -11.93 96.96
C ARG A 18 -31.46 -12.28 97.66
N VAL A 19 -31.08 -11.53 98.68
CA VAL A 19 -29.93 -11.85 99.54
C VAL A 19 -30.45 -12.51 100.82
N GLY A 20 -29.88 -13.65 101.20
CA GLY A 20 -30.13 -14.30 102.49
C GLY A 20 -29.34 -13.65 103.63
N ASP A 21 -29.73 -13.93 104.87
CA ASP A 21 -29.10 -13.35 106.06
C ASP A 21 -27.62 -13.76 106.24
N ASP A 22 -27.18 -14.77 105.50
CA ASP A 22 -25.81 -15.33 105.41
C ASP A 22 -24.96 -14.70 104.28
N GLY A 23 -25.51 -13.72 103.56
CA GLY A 23 -24.88 -13.09 102.40
C GLY A 23 -24.93 -13.93 101.12
N THR A 24 -25.70 -15.03 101.11
CA THR A 24 -25.93 -15.84 99.90
C THR A 24 -26.94 -15.13 99.00
N VAL A 25 -26.57 -14.95 97.74
CA VAL A 25 -27.38 -14.30 96.71
C VAL A 25 -28.15 -15.37 95.95
N PHE A 26 -29.46 -15.21 95.89
CA PHE A 26 -30.39 -16.08 95.18
C PHE A 26 -30.98 -15.38 93.96
N LEU A 27 -31.09 -16.10 92.86
CA LEU A 27 -31.80 -15.70 91.65
C LEU A 27 -33.19 -16.33 91.66
N ARG A 28 -34.21 -15.52 91.39
CA ARG A 28 -35.59 -15.98 91.20
C ARG A 28 -35.78 -16.48 89.77
N LEU A 29 -36.12 -17.75 89.66
CA LEU A 29 -36.45 -18.40 88.40
C LEU A 29 -37.89 -18.08 87.97
N PRO A 30 -38.23 -18.22 86.68
CA PRO A 30 -39.57 -17.93 86.16
C PRO A 30 -40.69 -18.79 86.77
N ASP A 31 -40.35 -19.95 87.34
CA ASP A 31 -41.27 -20.86 88.04
C ASP A 31 -41.50 -20.48 89.52
N GLY A 32 -40.87 -19.40 89.98
CA GLY A 32 -40.95 -18.91 91.36
C GLY A 32 -39.95 -19.57 92.32
N SER A 33 -39.13 -20.51 91.86
CA SER A 33 -38.07 -21.12 92.67
C SER A 33 -36.84 -20.21 92.78
N GLU A 34 -36.07 -20.35 93.86
CA GLU A 34 -34.85 -19.57 94.09
C GLU A 34 -33.62 -20.46 93.96
N ARG A 35 -32.64 -20.05 93.13
CA ARG A 35 -31.36 -20.76 92.95
C ARG A 35 -30.22 -19.94 93.52
N PRO A 36 -29.33 -20.51 94.36
CA PRO A 36 -28.15 -19.78 94.83
C PRO A 36 -27.19 -19.52 93.65
N VAL A 37 -26.78 -18.26 93.47
CA VAL A 37 -25.90 -17.81 92.37
C VAL A 37 -24.51 -17.37 92.85
N GLY A 38 -24.32 -17.25 94.17
CA GLY A 38 -23.02 -16.98 94.79
C GLY A 38 -23.16 -16.39 96.19
N GLN A 39 -22.04 -16.17 96.88
CA GLN A 39 -21.99 -15.52 98.19
C GLN A 39 -21.23 -14.19 98.09
N TYR A 40 -21.70 -13.15 98.77
CA TYR A 40 -21.06 -11.84 98.79
C TYR A 40 -20.72 -11.46 100.23
N ALA A 41 -19.44 -11.60 100.59
CA ALA A 41 -18.98 -11.46 101.97
C ALA A 41 -18.56 -10.02 102.38
N ALA A 42 -18.59 -9.05 101.46
CA ALA A 42 -18.04 -7.72 101.68
C ALA A 42 -18.94 -6.62 101.09
N GLY A 43 -19.93 -6.16 101.87
CA GLY A 43 -20.77 -5.01 101.52
C GLY A 43 -22.21 -5.13 102.02
N THR A 44 -23.08 -4.22 101.57
CA THR A 44 -24.52 -4.25 101.87
C THR A 44 -25.27 -5.22 100.92
N PRO A 45 -26.47 -5.72 101.30
CA PRO A 45 -27.30 -6.54 100.41
C PRO A 45 -27.58 -5.89 99.06
N ASP A 46 -27.78 -4.58 99.02
CA ASP A 46 -28.05 -3.83 97.78
C ASP A 46 -26.81 -3.79 96.85
N GLU A 47 -25.61 -3.66 97.42
CA GLU A 47 -24.35 -3.73 96.66
C GLU A 47 -24.12 -5.12 96.04
N ALA A 48 -24.50 -6.19 96.76
CA ALA A 48 -24.45 -7.55 96.25
C ALA A 48 -25.39 -7.72 95.05
N LEU A 49 -26.64 -7.26 95.16
CA LEU A 49 -27.62 -7.31 94.07
C LEU A 49 -27.13 -6.52 92.86
N HIS A 50 -26.59 -5.31 93.05
CA HIS A 50 -26.06 -4.49 91.96
C HIS A 50 -24.86 -5.15 91.26
N TYR A 51 -23.96 -5.82 92.00
CA TYR A 51 -22.81 -6.53 91.43
C TYR A 51 -23.24 -7.70 90.51
N TYR A 52 -24.17 -8.55 90.97
CA TYR A 52 -24.67 -9.67 90.17
C TYR A 52 -25.63 -9.23 89.04
N ALA A 53 -26.35 -8.11 89.22
CA ALA A 53 -27.11 -7.45 88.16
C ALA A 53 -26.21 -6.85 87.07
N GLY A 54 -25.04 -6.32 87.46
CA GLY A 54 -24.01 -5.84 86.52
C GLY A 54 -23.54 -6.94 85.56
N LYS A 55 -23.26 -8.15 86.07
CA LYS A 55 -22.87 -9.30 85.24
C LYS A 55 -23.96 -9.72 84.23
N TYR A 56 -25.22 -9.65 84.63
CA TYR A 56 -26.35 -9.87 83.72
C TYR A 56 -26.39 -8.78 82.63
N ASN A 57 -26.26 -7.51 83.02
CA ASN A 57 -26.27 -6.38 82.10
C ASN A 57 -25.10 -6.46 81.10
N ASP A 58 -23.91 -6.84 81.54
CA ASP A 58 -22.74 -7.04 80.67
C ASP A 58 -22.99 -8.14 79.64
N LEU A 59 -23.54 -9.29 80.07
CA LEU A 59 -23.87 -10.40 79.18
C LEU A 59 -24.95 -9.99 78.17
N SER A 60 -25.98 -9.30 78.64
CA SER A 60 -27.10 -8.80 77.85
C SER A 60 -26.65 -7.77 76.80
N GLN A 61 -25.80 -6.81 77.19
CA GLN A 61 -25.19 -5.84 76.29
C GLN A 61 -24.25 -6.51 75.29
N SER A 62 -23.50 -7.53 75.70
CA SER A 62 -22.62 -8.27 74.79
C SER A 62 -23.39 -8.97 73.68
N LEU A 63 -24.57 -9.53 73.99
CA LEU A 63 -25.47 -10.16 73.02
C LEU A 63 -26.08 -9.13 72.08
N GLU A 64 -26.59 -8.01 72.60
CA GLU A 64 -27.13 -6.92 71.79
C GLU A 64 -26.08 -6.33 70.86
N LEU A 65 -24.90 -5.99 71.38
CA LEU A 65 -23.80 -5.44 70.59
C LEU A 65 -23.37 -6.42 69.49
N THR A 66 -23.33 -7.72 69.80
CA THR A 66 -22.98 -8.75 68.81
C THR A 66 -24.06 -8.88 67.75
N ALA A 67 -25.34 -8.81 68.12
CA ALA A 67 -26.46 -8.81 67.18
C ALA A 67 -26.41 -7.59 66.24
N THR A 68 -26.19 -6.39 66.77
CA THR A 68 -26.02 -5.17 65.96
C THR A 68 -24.81 -5.27 65.05
N ARG A 69 -23.66 -5.75 65.55
CA ARG A 69 -22.46 -5.94 64.73
C ARG A 69 -22.65 -6.99 63.64
N LEU A 70 -23.41 -8.05 63.90
CA LEU A 70 -23.74 -9.07 62.90
C LEU A 70 -24.64 -8.49 61.81
N ALA A 71 -25.64 -7.68 62.18
CA ALA A 71 -26.51 -6.96 61.22
C ALA A 71 -25.71 -5.95 60.37
N ASP A 72 -24.76 -5.25 60.98
CA ASP A 72 -23.84 -4.32 60.31
C ASP A 72 -22.73 -5.00 59.50
N ASN A 73 -22.69 -6.34 59.44
CA ASN A 73 -21.61 -7.12 58.80
C ASN A 73 -20.20 -6.89 59.38
N LYS A 74 -20.12 -6.45 60.64
CA LYS A 74 -18.86 -6.22 61.39
C LYS A 74 -18.44 -7.42 62.23
N CYS A 75 -19.24 -8.48 62.27
CA CYS A 75 -18.99 -9.71 63.02
C CYS A 75 -19.31 -10.93 62.15
N SER A 76 -18.55 -12.03 62.31
CA SER A 76 -18.83 -13.27 61.57
C SER A 76 -19.97 -14.07 62.25
N PRO A 77 -20.76 -14.85 61.50
CA PRO A 77 -21.75 -15.75 62.09
C PRO A 77 -21.16 -16.71 63.11
N ARG A 78 -19.93 -17.18 62.90
CA ARG A 78 -19.22 -18.08 63.82
C ARG A 78 -18.93 -17.41 65.15
N ASP A 79 -18.52 -16.15 65.13
CA ASP A 79 -18.22 -15.39 66.35
C ASP A 79 -19.52 -15.08 67.11
N ALA A 80 -20.59 -14.74 66.39
CA ALA A 80 -21.92 -14.54 66.97
C ALA A 80 -22.45 -15.81 67.67
N LEU A 81 -22.29 -16.98 67.03
CA LEU A 81 -22.64 -18.27 67.64
C LEU A 81 -21.75 -18.60 68.84
N ALA A 82 -20.47 -18.23 68.81
CA ALA A 82 -19.58 -18.42 69.95
C ALA A 82 -19.98 -17.55 71.16
N VAL A 83 -20.43 -16.30 70.93
CA VAL A 83 -20.97 -15.43 71.99
C VAL A 83 -22.28 -15.99 72.53
N ALA A 84 -23.19 -16.42 71.65
CA ALA A 84 -24.44 -17.06 72.05
C ALA A 84 -24.20 -18.33 72.88
N GLY A 85 -23.24 -19.18 72.46
CA GLY A 85 -22.85 -20.38 73.19
C GLY A 85 -22.26 -20.11 74.58
N LYS A 86 -21.43 -19.06 74.72
CA LYS A 86 -20.93 -18.61 76.04
C LYS A 86 -22.06 -18.12 76.94
N ALA A 87 -22.99 -17.35 76.40
CA ALA A 87 -24.15 -16.87 77.15
C ALA A 87 -25.07 -18.03 77.56
N ARG A 88 -25.23 -19.05 76.70
CA ARG A 88 -25.97 -20.27 77.00
C ARG A 88 -25.33 -21.07 78.12
N HIS A 89 -24.01 -21.25 78.11
CA HIS A 89 -23.27 -21.88 79.21
C HIS A 89 -23.42 -21.09 80.52
N ALA A 90 -23.46 -19.76 80.46
CA ALA A 90 -23.72 -18.93 81.64
C ALA A 90 -25.14 -19.10 82.22
N LEU A 91 -26.12 -19.61 81.44
CA LEU A 91 -27.45 -19.96 81.95
C LEU A 91 -27.48 -21.29 82.71
N GLU A 92 -26.58 -22.23 82.37
CA GLU A 92 -26.50 -23.53 83.03
C GLU A 92 -26.01 -23.39 84.49
N GLU A 93 -25.03 -22.51 84.69
CA GLU A 93 -24.47 -22.10 85.98
C GLU A 93 -24.60 -20.56 86.15
N PRO A 94 -25.80 -20.06 86.55
CA PRO A 94 -26.03 -18.63 86.65
C PRO A 94 -25.22 -18.04 87.80
N ALA A 95 -24.28 -17.16 87.44
CA ALA A 95 -23.50 -16.34 88.37
C ALA A 95 -23.87 -14.85 88.24
N PHE A 96 -25.17 -14.57 88.05
CA PHE A 96 -25.75 -13.24 87.84
C PHE A 96 -27.20 -13.20 88.34
N ILE A 97 -27.78 -12.00 88.43
CA ILE A 97 -29.19 -11.81 88.72
C ILE A 97 -29.84 -11.01 87.58
N GLY A 98 -30.96 -11.49 87.03
CA GLY A 98 -31.72 -10.77 86.01
C GLY A 98 -32.79 -11.65 85.36
N ASP A 99 -33.45 -11.11 84.33
CA ASP A 99 -34.51 -11.82 83.60
C ASP A 99 -33.91 -12.91 82.68
N ILE A 100 -33.91 -14.15 83.16
CA ILE A 100 -33.45 -15.31 82.40
C ILE A 100 -34.28 -15.52 81.12
N SER A 101 -35.58 -15.24 81.15
CA SER A 101 -36.47 -15.44 80.00
C SER A 101 -36.10 -14.50 78.86
N LEU A 102 -35.84 -13.23 79.20
CA LEU A 102 -35.37 -12.23 78.24
C LEU A 102 -33.98 -12.58 77.69
N LEU A 103 -33.06 -13.06 78.53
CA LEU A 103 -31.72 -13.46 78.11
C LEU A 103 -31.75 -14.69 77.19
N MET A 104 -32.57 -15.69 77.50
CA MET A 104 -32.81 -16.86 76.63
C MET A 104 -33.38 -16.43 75.27
N ALA A 105 -34.35 -15.51 75.25
CA ALA A 105 -34.90 -14.97 74.02
C ALA A 105 -33.83 -14.25 73.18
N ARG A 106 -32.96 -13.45 73.80
CA ARG A 106 -31.84 -12.76 73.13
C ARG A 106 -30.81 -13.72 72.54
N ILE A 107 -30.45 -14.78 73.28
CA ILE A 107 -29.56 -15.84 72.79
C ILE A 107 -30.15 -16.51 71.56
N GLY A 108 -31.43 -16.94 71.63
CA GLY A 108 -32.12 -17.56 70.50
C GLY A 108 -32.22 -16.64 69.28
N GLN A 109 -32.51 -15.35 69.49
CA GLN A 109 -32.51 -14.36 68.41
C GLN A 109 -31.14 -14.22 67.75
N LEU A 110 -30.06 -14.14 68.52
CA LEU A 110 -28.70 -14.04 67.98
C LEU A 110 -28.31 -15.30 67.19
N GLU A 111 -28.66 -16.50 67.68
CA GLU A 111 -28.42 -17.76 67.00
C GLU A 111 -29.16 -17.82 65.66
N VAL A 112 -30.45 -17.45 65.62
CA VAL A 112 -31.23 -17.40 64.38
C VAL A 112 -30.63 -16.42 63.38
N LEU A 113 -30.28 -15.20 63.81
CA LEU A 113 -29.63 -14.21 62.95
C LEU A 113 -28.30 -14.72 62.39
N ALA A 114 -27.50 -15.40 63.21
CA ALA A 114 -26.22 -15.97 62.78
C ALA A 114 -26.41 -17.08 61.74
N HIS A 115 -27.35 -18.01 61.94
CA HIS A 115 -27.64 -19.06 60.96
C HIS A 115 -28.16 -18.49 59.64
N ILE A 116 -29.08 -17.52 59.68
CA ILE A 116 -29.57 -16.82 58.48
C ILE A 116 -28.40 -16.16 57.74
N ARG A 117 -27.52 -15.43 58.45
CA ARG A 117 -26.37 -14.78 57.84
C ARG A 117 -25.38 -15.78 57.25
N GLN A 118 -25.18 -16.92 57.90
CA GLN A 118 -24.35 -18.00 57.38
C GLN A 118 -24.91 -18.53 56.05
N GLN A 119 -26.21 -18.81 55.96
CA GLN A 119 -26.86 -19.27 54.73
C GLN A 119 -26.73 -18.25 53.59
N ILE A 120 -26.93 -16.95 53.89
CA ILE A 120 -26.75 -15.87 52.90
C ILE A 120 -25.30 -15.86 52.38
N LEU A 121 -24.30 -15.91 53.26
CA LEU A 121 -22.89 -15.91 52.87
C LEU A 121 -22.51 -17.17 52.07
N GLU A 122 -23.09 -18.32 52.39
CA GLU A 122 -22.89 -19.57 51.64
C GLU A 122 -23.46 -19.48 50.23
N GLU A 123 -24.67 -18.93 50.08
CA GLU A 123 -25.30 -18.73 48.76
C GLU A 123 -24.57 -17.64 47.95
N GLU A 124 -24.15 -16.54 48.56
CA GLU A 124 -23.29 -15.52 47.93
C GLU A 124 -21.98 -16.13 47.43
N ARG A 125 -21.37 -17.03 48.20
CA ARG A 125 -20.14 -17.73 47.78
C ARG A 125 -20.41 -18.71 46.65
N LYS A 126 -21.51 -19.45 46.70
CA LYS A 126 -21.90 -20.40 45.67
C LYS A 126 -22.17 -19.68 44.35
N THR A 127 -22.98 -18.63 44.37
CA THR A 127 -23.29 -17.80 43.20
C THR A 127 -22.02 -17.15 42.63
N ALA A 128 -21.15 -16.59 43.48
CA ALA A 128 -19.86 -16.05 43.04
C ALA A 128 -18.94 -17.11 42.40
N ARG A 129 -18.94 -18.35 42.90
CA ARG A 129 -18.20 -19.47 42.30
C ARG A 129 -18.75 -19.85 40.93
N GLU A 130 -20.07 -19.96 40.81
CA GLU A 130 -20.75 -20.28 39.55
C GLU A 130 -20.51 -19.18 38.50
N GLN A 131 -20.65 -17.91 38.87
CA GLN A 131 -20.34 -16.77 38.00
C GLN A 131 -18.88 -16.76 37.56
N ALA A 132 -17.95 -17.03 38.48
CA ALA A 132 -16.52 -17.09 38.14
C ALA A 132 -16.22 -18.26 37.19
N GLN A 133 -16.90 -19.41 37.34
CA GLN A 133 -16.77 -20.54 36.42
C GLN A 133 -17.32 -20.20 35.02
N GLN A 134 -18.52 -19.62 34.94
CA GLN A 134 -19.12 -19.19 33.68
C GLN A 134 -18.26 -18.13 32.98
N ALA A 135 -17.69 -17.18 33.73
CA ALA A 135 -16.78 -16.18 33.19
C ALA A 135 -15.50 -16.80 32.62
N ARG A 136 -14.92 -17.81 33.28
CA ARG A 136 -13.77 -18.56 32.75
C ARG A 136 -14.12 -19.26 31.43
N GLU A 137 -15.26 -19.93 31.38
CA GLU A 137 -15.72 -20.63 30.17
C GLU A 137 -15.98 -19.66 29.01
N ALA A 138 -16.57 -18.49 29.30
CA ALA A 138 -16.77 -17.43 28.31
C ALA A 138 -15.44 -16.91 27.75
N ILE A 139 -14.45 -16.65 28.62
CA ILE A 139 -13.10 -16.22 28.22
C ILE A 139 -12.44 -17.24 27.28
N VAL A 140 -12.52 -18.53 27.62
CA VAL A 140 -11.95 -19.59 26.79
C VAL A 140 -12.67 -19.70 25.45
N THR A 141 -14.00 -19.62 25.46
CA THR A 141 -14.82 -19.71 24.24
C THR A 141 -14.51 -18.54 23.29
N GLU A 142 -14.40 -17.32 23.81
CA GLU A 142 -13.99 -16.16 23.00
C GLU A 142 -12.57 -16.33 22.46
N ALA A 143 -11.62 -16.80 23.28
CA ALA A 143 -10.25 -17.09 22.84
C ALA A 143 -10.21 -18.11 21.69
N GLU A 144 -11.01 -19.17 21.77
CA GLU A 144 -11.12 -20.20 20.73
C GLU A 144 -11.68 -19.64 19.41
N GLN A 145 -12.70 -18.76 19.48
CA GLN A 145 -13.23 -18.07 18.29
C GLN A 145 -12.20 -17.14 17.64
N LEU A 146 -11.33 -16.53 18.47
CA LEU A 146 -10.27 -15.64 18.01
C LEU A 146 -9.03 -16.37 17.47
N ALA A 147 -8.90 -17.69 17.69
CA ALA A 147 -7.72 -18.46 17.36
C ALA A 147 -7.36 -18.42 15.86
N THR A 148 -8.36 -18.32 14.99
CA THR A 148 -8.20 -18.28 13.52
C THR A 148 -8.42 -16.89 12.92
N SER A 149 -8.55 -15.85 13.75
CA SER A 149 -8.77 -14.49 13.28
C SER A 149 -7.53 -13.90 12.60
N THR A 150 -7.74 -13.19 11.50
CA THR A 150 -6.68 -12.49 10.73
C THR A 150 -6.51 -11.03 11.15
N ALA A 151 -7.32 -10.54 12.09
CA ALA A 151 -7.21 -9.18 12.65
C ALA A 151 -6.05 -9.10 13.66
N TRP A 152 -4.81 -9.22 13.17
CA TRP A 152 -3.62 -9.50 13.99
C TRP A 152 -3.36 -8.54 15.14
N LYS A 153 -3.68 -7.24 14.98
CA LYS A 153 -3.46 -6.22 16.02
C LYS A 153 -4.57 -6.28 17.05
N GLN A 154 -5.82 -6.18 16.61
CA GLN A 154 -7.00 -6.17 17.48
C GLN A 154 -7.12 -7.48 18.26
N THR A 155 -6.96 -8.62 17.61
CA THR A 155 -7.00 -9.94 18.27
C THR A 155 -5.86 -10.09 19.28
N GLY A 156 -4.67 -9.56 18.99
CA GLY A 156 -3.56 -9.56 19.94
C GLY A 156 -3.75 -8.65 21.16
N GLU A 157 -4.55 -7.58 21.03
CA GLU A 157 -4.99 -6.73 22.14
C GLU A 157 -6.08 -7.44 22.96
N LYS A 158 -7.08 -8.02 22.30
CA LYS A 158 -8.12 -8.84 22.95
C LYS A 158 -7.55 -10.00 23.76
N PHE A 159 -6.56 -10.73 23.23
CA PHE A 159 -5.90 -11.80 23.99
C PHE A 159 -5.20 -11.28 25.27
N ARG A 160 -4.73 -10.03 25.30
CA ARG A 160 -4.19 -9.43 26.53
C ARG A 160 -5.32 -9.10 27.52
N GLU A 161 -6.39 -8.49 27.04
CA GLU A 161 -7.58 -8.18 27.85
C GLU A 161 -8.19 -9.43 28.48
N LEU A 162 -8.34 -10.52 27.72
CA LEU A 162 -8.84 -11.80 28.21
C LEU A 162 -7.96 -12.41 29.31
N VAL A 163 -6.63 -12.25 29.22
CA VAL A 163 -5.71 -12.68 30.29
C VAL A 163 -5.90 -11.84 31.56
N ASP A 164 -6.13 -10.55 31.41
CA ASP A 164 -6.33 -9.66 32.55
C ASP A 164 -7.69 -9.90 33.20
N GLN A 165 -8.74 -10.15 32.41
CA GLN A 165 -10.05 -10.61 32.90
C GLN A 165 -9.92 -11.94 33.66
N TRP A 166 -9.19 -12.92 33.12
CA TRP A 166 -8.95 -14.19 33.81
C TRP A 166 -8.26 -14.01 35.17
N LYS A 167 -7.27 -13.11 35.26
CA LYS A 167 -6.56 -12.81 36.52
C LYS A 167 -7.42 -12.06 37.53
N ALA A 168 -8.40 -11.28 37.08
CA ALA A 168 -9.32 -10.55 37.94
C ALA A 168 -10.35 -11.47 38.62
N LEU A 169 -10.56 -12.69 38.10
CA LEU A 169 -11.51 -13.64 38.68
C LEU A 169 -11.03 -14.20 40.03
N PRO A 170 -11.95 -14.50 40.98
CA PRO A 170 -11.62 -15.11 42.26
C PRO A 170 -10.83 -16.40 42.09
N LYS A 171 -9.81 -16.65 42.91
CA LYS A 171 -9.00 -17.88 42.80
C LYS A 171 -9.87 -19.15 42.92
N PRO A 172 -9.58 -20.20 42.14
CA PRO A 172 -10.32 -21.46 42.21
C PRO A 172 -10.10 -22.13 43.57
N THR A 173 -11.17 -22.74 44.10
CA THR A 173 -11.09 -23.64 45.24
C THR A 173 -10.38 -24.95 44.84
N ALA A 174 -9.95 -25.76 45.82
CA ALA A 174 -9.14 -26.95 45.56
C ALA A 174 -9.80 -27.95 44.59
N ASP A 175 -11.11 -28.09 44.68
CA ASP A 175 -11.98 -28.90 43.82
C ASP A 175 -12.13 -28.35 42.39
N GLN A 176 -12.00 -27.03 42.19
CA GLN A 176 -12.10 -26.38 40.88
C GLN A 176 -10.75 -26.24 40.15
N ARG A 177 -9.63 -26.64 40.78
CA ARG A 177 -8.30 -26.42 40.21
C ARG A 177 -8.11 -27.15 38.90
N GLU A 178 -8.45 -28.44 38.86
CA GLU A 178 -8.25 -29.27 37.66
C GLU A 178 -9.07 -28.78 36.46
N SER A 179 -10.35 -28.43 36.67
CA SER A 179 -11.20 -27.87 35.62
C SER A 179 -10.72 -26.49 35.16
N THR A 180 -10.27 -25.65 36.08
CA THR A 180 -9.70 -24.33 35.77
C THR A 180 -8.40 -24.45 34.98
N ASP A 181 -7.54 -25.41 35.31
CA ASP A 181 -6.30 -25.69 34.60
C ASP A 181 -6.57 -26.22 33.19
N ALA A 182 -7.58 -27.10 33.03
CA ALA A 182 -8.01 -27.58 31.72
C ALA A 182 -8.55 -26.44 30.82
N LEU A 183 -9.36 -25.55 31.37
CA LEU A 183 -9.84 -24.34 30.68
C LEU A 183 -8.67 -23.43 30.28
N TRP A 184 -7.70 -23.27 31.16
CA TRP A 184 -6.52 -22.46 30.87
C TRP A 184 -5.62 -23.06 29.80
N GLU A 185 -5.47 -24.39 29.74
CA GLU A 185 -4.75 -25.06 28.64
C GLU A 185 -5.45 -24.89 27.28
N ARG A 186 -6.79 -24.91 27.25
CA ARG A 186 -7.57 -24.59 26.04
C ARG A 186 -7.31 -23.15 25.59
N PHE A 187 -7.35 -22.19 26.51
CA PHE A 187 -6.99 -20.79 26.23
C PHE A 187 -5.57 -20.65 25.67
N ARG A 188 -4.59 -21.27 26.33
CA ARG A 188 -3.18 -21.29 25.89
C ARG A 188 -3.03 -21.87 24.50
N THR A 189 -3.79 -22.92 24.18
CA THR A 189 -3.76 -23.57 22.87
C THR A 189 -4.34 -22.67 21.79
N ALA A 190 -5.50 -22.04 22.04
CA ALA A 190 -6.09 -21.05 21.14
C ALA A 190 -5.11 -19.89 20.84
N ARG A 191 -4.48 -19.33 21.88
CA ARG A 191 -3.47 -18.28 21.74
C ARG A 191 -2.23 -18.75 20.97
N ARG A 192 -1.71 -19.95 21.25
CA ARG A 192 -0.57 -20.54 20.51
C ARG A 192 -0.88 -20.68 19.01
N THR A 193 -2.09 -21.11 18.66
CA THR A 193 -2.54 -21.21 17.27
C THR A 193 -2.53 -19.85 16.58
N PHE A 194 -3.11 -18.82 17.22
CA PHE A 194 -3.12 -17.46 16.70
C PHE A 194 -1.69 -16.89 16.54
N ASP A 195 -0.85 -17.01 17.58
CA ASP A 195 0.52 -16.49 17.55
C ASP A 195 1.37 -17.17 16.47
N LYS A 196 1.17 -18.48 16.24
CA LYS A 196 1.79 -19.23 15.15
C LYS A 196 1.34 -18.71 13.78
N ALA A 197 0.03 -18.55 13.56
CA ALA A 197 -0.51 -18.04 12.31
C ALA A 197 -0.03 -16.60 12.02
N ARG A 198 -0.02 -15.75 13.05
CA ARG A 198 0.48 -14.37 12.99
C ARG A 198 1.97 -14.32 12.63
N LYS A 199 2.77 -15.22 13.20
CA LYS A 199 4.19 -15.35 12.86
C LYS A 199 4.38 -15.74 11.40
N VAL A 200 3.70 -16.80 10.95
CA VAL A 200 3.76 -17.25 9.54
C VAL A 200 3.38 -16.12 8.58
N HIS A 201 2.33 -15.36 8.89
CA HIS A 201 1.92 -14.22 8.07
C HIS A 201 2.98 -13.12 7.99
N ARG A 202 3.60 -12.76 9.13
CA ARG A 202 4.71 -11.79 9.14
C ARG A 202 5.92 -12.31 8.36
N ASP A 203 6.31 -13.56 8.61
CA ASP A 203 7.44 -14.19 7.92
C ASP A 203 7.22 -14.20 6.39
N GLU A 204 5.98 -14.47 5.94
CA GLU A 204 5.60 -14.41 4.52
C GLU A 204 5.63 -12.97 3.95
N GLN A 205 5.14 -11.99 4.71
CA GLN A 205 5.23 -10.57 4.31
C GLN A 205 6.69 -10.10 4.21
N ASP A 206 7.54 -10.50 5.16
CA ASP A 206 8.96 -10.15 5.19
C ASP A 206 9.69 -10.82 4.01
N LYS A 207 9.37 -12.08 3.69
CA LYS A 207 9.91 -12.76 2.50
C LYS A 207 9.50 -12.07 1.21
N ARG A 208 8.22 -11.70 1.05
CA ARG A 208 7.73 -10.97 -0.13
C ARG A 208 8.44 -9.63 -0.27
N ARG A 209 8.59 -8.90 0.83
CA ARG A 209 9.32 -7.63 0.86
C ARG A 209 10.79 -7.83 0.48
N ALA A 210 11.47 -8.81 1.07
CA ALA A 210 12.86 -9.12 0.77
C ALA A 210 13.07 -9.51 -0.71
N ALA A 211 12.16 -10.31 -1.28
CA ALA A 211 12.18 -10.65 -2.69
C ALA A 211 11.97 -9.42 -3.59
N ALA A 212 11.05 -8.52 -3.22
CA ALA A 212 10.83 -7.27 -3.94
C ALA A 212 12.05 -6.33 -3.86
N ILE A 213 12.68 -6.21 -2.69
CA ILE A 213 13.94 -5.48 -2.52
C ILE A 213 15.00 -6.06 -3.47
N ALA A 214 15.26 -7.36 -3.40
CA ALA A 214 16.28 -8.02 -4.21
C ALA A 214 16.04 -7.83 -5.72
N ALA A 215 14.80 -8.04 -6.18
CA ALA A 215 14.44 -7.84 -7.58
C ALA A 215 14.64 -6.39 -8.03
N LYS A 216 14.21 -5.40 -7.22
CA LYS A 216 14.40 -3.98 -7.56
C LYS A 216 15.87 -3.56 -7.49
N THR A 217 16.66 -4.13 -6.59
CA THR A 217 18.12 -3.93 -6.55
C THR A 217 18.77 -4.42 -7.84
N GLU A 218 18.46 -5.64 -8.29
CA GLU A 218 19.01 -6.18 -9.54
C GLU A 218 18.60 -5.33 -10.75
N LEU A 219 17.36 -4.84 -10.79
CA LEU A 219 16.89 -3.96 -11.86
C LEU A 219 17.60 -2.60 -11.85
N ALA A 220 17.86 -2.03 -10.67
CA ALA A 220 18.62 -0.80 -10.54
C ALA A 220 20.08 -0.99 -10.99
N GLU A 221 20.73 -2.08 -10.63
CA GLU A 221 22.10 -2.41 -11.06
C GLU A 221 22.19 -2.61 -12.58
N LYS A 222 21.22 -3.32 -13.19
CA LYS A 222 21.12 -3.45 -14.65
C LYS A 222 20.92 -2.11 -15.33
N ALA A 223 20.09 -1.23 -14.77
CA ALA A 223 19.87 0.11 -15.28
C ALA A 223 21.15 0.96 -15.20
N GLU A 224 21.87 0.90 -14.09
CA GLU A 224 23.15 1.59 -13.87
C GLU A 224 24.22 1.12 -14.87
N ALA A 225 24.32 -0.18 -15.13
CA ALA A 225 25.26 -0.72 -16.13
C ALA A 225 24.97 -0.25 -17.57
N LEU A 226 23.71 0.07 -17.87
CA LEU A 226 23.29 0.56 -19.18
C LEU A 226 23.38 2.09 -19.32
N ALA A 227 23.64 2.82 -18.23
CA ALA A 227 23.54 4.28 -18.21
C ALA A 227 24.55 4.98 -19.13
N ASP A 228 25.71 4.37 -19.35
CA ASP A 228 26.81 4.87 -20.19
C ASP A 228 26.86 4.23 -21.59
N SER A 229 25.88 3.39 -21.94
CA SER A 229 25.83 2.73 -23.24
C SER A 229 25.53 3.73 -24.37
N THR A 230 26.27 3.61 -25.47
CA THR A 230 26.06 4.39 -26.70
C THR A 230 25.23 3.65 -27.76
N ASP A 231 24.81 2.42 -27.47
CA ASP A 231 23.85 1.68 -28.30
C ASP A 231 22.43 2.19 -28.01
N TRP A 232 22.09 3.32 -28.61
CA TRP A 232 20.91 4.11 -28.29
C TRP A 232 19.59 3.36 -28.46
N GLN A 233 19.48 2.51 -29.47
CA GLN A 233 18.21 1.85 -29.80
C GLN A 233 17.96 0.63 -28.92
N ASN A 234 18.96 -0.26 -28.80
CA ASN A 234 18.82 -1.48 -28.02
C ASN A 234 18.74 -1.15 -26.52
N THR A 235 19.55 -0.20 -26.05
CA THR A 235 19.53 0.22 -24.65
C THR A 235 18.21 0.90 -24.27
N ALA A 236 17.61 1.70 -25.16
CA ALA A 236 16.29 2.29 -24.92
C ALA A 236 15.18 1.23 -24.81
N ASN A 237 15.28 0.13 -25.55
CA ASN A 237 14.36 -1.00 -25.43
C ASN A 237 14.59 -1.76 -24.11
N ALA A 238 15.85 -2.02 -23.75
CA ALA A 238 16.20 -2.64 -22.46
C ALA A 238 15.66 -1.82 -21.27
N PHE A 239 15.77 -0.48 -21.29
CA PHE A 239 15.18 0.38 -20.26
C PHE A 239 13.65 0.26 -20.18
N ARG A 240 12.94 0.02 -21.30
CA ARG A 240 11.48 -0.24 -21.26
C ARG A 240 11.19 -1.57 -20.59
N GLU A 241 11.92 -2.63 -20.95
CA GLU A 241 11.74 -3.96 -20.36
C GLU A 241 12.04 -3.94 -18.86
N LEU A 242 13.10 -3.27 -18.44
CA LEU A 242 13.42 -3.08 -17.02
C LEU A 242 12.32 -2.32 -16.28
N MET A 243 11.71 -1.30 -16.90
CA MET A 243 10.55 -0.59 -16.31
C MET A 243 9.32 -1.49 -16.17
N GLU A 244 9.08 -2.40 -17.10
CA GLU A 244 7.99 -3.38 -16.97
C GLU A 244 8.26 -4.38 -15.85
N GLN A 245 9.50 -4.87 -15.74
CA GLN A 245 9.92 -5.74 -14.65
C GLN A 245 9.83 -5.00 -13.29
N TRP A 246 10.20 -3.72 -13.25
CA TRP A 246 10.09 -2.89 -12.05
C TRP A 246 8.66 -2.80 -11.52
N LYS A 247 7.69 -2.58 -12.42
CA LYS A 247 6.27 -2.55 -12.08
C LYS A 247 5.76 -3.90 -11.55
N LYS A 248 6.36 -5.01 -12.00
CA LYS A 248 6.00 -6.38 -11.59
C LYS A 248 6.70 -6.84 -10.29
N ALA A 249 7.80 -6.20 -9.89
CA ALA A 249 8.65 -6.61 -8.77
C ALA A 249 7.99 -6.48 -7.37
N GLY A 250 6.78 -5.94 -7.27
CA GLY A 250 6.05 -5.81 -6.00
C GLY A 250 6.49 -4.62 -5.15
N PHE A 251 6.08 -4.60 -3.88
CA PHE A 251 6.36 -3.51 -2.94
C PHE A 251 7.51 -3.86 -2.00
N ALA A 252 8.58 -3.06 -2.00
CA ALA A 252 9.77 -3.31 -1.19
C ALA A 252 9.73 -2.57 0.18
N GLY A 253 8.67 -1.82 0.44
CA GLY A 253 8.58 -0.89 1.56
C GLY A 253 8.94 0.53 1.12
N LYS A 254 8.24 1.54 1.66
CA LYS A 254 8.34 2.93 1.18
C LYS A 254 9.78 3.44 1.08
N LYS A 255 10.57 3.26 2.14
CA LYS A 255 11.95 3.73 2.21
C LYS A 255 12.85 3.09 1.14
N ASP A 256 12.74 1.77 0.97
CA ASP A 256 13.60 1.02 0.04
C ASP A 256 13.14 1.26 -1.42
N ASP A 257 11.83 1.32 -1.65
CA ASP A 257 11.25 1.66 -2.96
C ASP A 257 11.72 3.04 -3.43
N ASP A 258 11.64 4.06 -2.56
CA ASP A 258 12.05 5.42 -2.91
C ASP A 258 13.56 5.47 -3.24
N ALA A 259 14.40 4.83 -2.43
CA ALA A 259 15.84 4.82 -2.65
C ALA A 259 16.23 4.08 -3.94
N LEU A 260 15.67 2.88 -4.17
CA LEU A 260 15.94 2.10 -5.37
C LEU A 260 15.38 2.80 -6.62
N TRP A 261 14.21 3.44 -6.52
CA TRP A 261 13.61 4.18 -7.64
C TRP A 261 14.47 5.36 -8.06
N GLN A 262 15.03 6.11 -7.10
CA GLN A 262 15.95 7.21 -7.41
C GLN A 262 17.20 6.71 -8.16
N ARG A 263 17.78 5.58 -7.76
CA ARG A 263 18.90 4.95 -8.47
C ARG A 263 18.53 4.57 -9.90
N PHE A 264 17.44 3.82 -10.05
CA PHE A 264 16.92 3.41 -11.36
C PHE A 264 16.66 4.62 -12.27
N ARG A 265 15.98 5.63 -11.72
CA ARG A 265 15.59 6.82 -12.48
C ARG A 265 16.79 7.68 -12.85
N GLY A 266 17.77 7.84 -11.96
CA GLY A 266 19.02 8.54 -12.24
C GLY A 266 19.80 7.89 -13.38
N ALA A 267 19.91 6.56 -13.39
CA ALA A 267 20.55 5.83 -14.49
C ALA A 267 19.80 6.03 -15.83
N GLN A 268 18.47 5.96 -15.80
CA GLN A 268 17.63 6.22 -16.96
C GLN A 268 17.80 7.66 -17.49
N GLU A 269 17.77 8.64 -16.59
CA GLU A 269 17.93 10.06 -16.95
C GLU A 269 19.29 10.35 -17.56
N LYS A 270 20.37 9.78 -17.00
CA LYS A 270 21.72 9.91 -17.55
C LYS A 270 21.79 9.43 -19.00
N PHE A 271 21.29 8.22 -19.28
CA PHE A 271 21.27 7.66 -20.64
C PHE A 271 20.45 8.51 -21.62
N PHE A 272 19.21 8.87 -21.27
CA PHE A 272 18.35 9.62 -22.19
C PHE A 272 18.81 11.06 -22.41
N THR A 273 19.50 11.65 -21.42
CA THR A 273 20.16 12.96 -21.56
C THR A 273 21.32 12.88 -22.54
N ALA A 274 22.25 11.94 -22.36
CA ALA A 274 23.38 11.72 -23.26
C ALA A 274 22.94 11.40 -24.69
N ARG A 275 21.88 10.59 -24.83
CA ARG A 275 21.23 10.31 -26.11
C ARG A 275 20.74 11.61 -26.75
N LYS A 276 19.94 12.40 -26.04
CA LYS A 276 19.36 13.64 -26.54
C LYS A 276 20.44 14.62 -26.98
N GLU A 277 21.51 14.77 -26.20
CA GLU A 277 22.66 15.61 -26.54
C GLU A 277 23.34 15.16 -27.83
N THR A 278 23.56 13.85 -27.99
CA THR A 278 24.16 13.28 -29.21
C THR A 278 23.31 13.53 -30.45
N TYR A 279 21.99 13.32 -30.37
CA TYR A 279 21.09 13.60 -31.50
C TYR A 279 21.00 15.10 -31.80
N ASN A 280 20.96 15.95 -30.77
CA ASN A 280 20.93 17.41 -30.95
C ASN A 280 22.22 17.92 -31.62
N ALA A 281 23.38 17.41 -31.21
CA ALA A 281 24.67 17.76 -31.82
C ALA A 281 24.69 17.35 -33.30
N ARG A 282 24.26 16.12 -33.61
CA ARG A 282 24.16 15.62 -34.99
C ARG A 282 23.19 16.44 -35.84
N ASP A 283 22.05 16.84 -35.28
CA ASP A 283 21.07 17.67 -35.98
C ASP A 283 21.60 19.10 -36.22
N ALA A 284 22.36 19.66 -35.28
CA ALA A 284 23.03 20.96 -35.44
C ALA A 284 24.09 20.90 -36.55
N GLU A 285 24.94 19.88 -36.54
CA GLU A 285 25.95 19.64 -37.59
C GLU A 285 25.29 19.51 -38.97
N GLN A 286 24.21 18.73 -39.07
CA GLN A 286 23.47 18.58 -40.33
C GLN A 286 22.86 19.91 -40.81
N LYS A 287 22.32 20.74 -39.91
CA LYS A 287 21.80 22.07 -40.26
C LYS A 287 22.89 23.00 -40.78
N GLU A 288 24.08 22.97 -40.17
CA GLU A 288 25.23 23.72 -40.65
C GLU A 288 25.67 23.24 -42.04
N ASN A 289 25.78 21.92 -42.23
CA ASN A 289 26.08 21.31 -43.53
C ASN A 289 25.03 21.68 -44.59
N LEU A 290 23.76 21.73 -44.22
CA LEU A 290 22.68 22.17 -45.11
C LEU A 290 22.85 23.63 -45.53
N ALA A 291 23.23 24.51 -44.62
CA ALA A 291 23.51 25.91 -44.95
C ALA A 291 24.67 26.04 -45.94
N LYS A 292 25.77 25.31 -45.71
CA LYS A 292 26.93 25.25 -46.62
C LYS A 292 26.53 24.71 -48.00
N LYS A 293 25.76 23.61 -48.06
CA LYS A 293 25.27 23.05 -49.33
C LYS A 293 24.31 23.99 -50.07
N ARG A 294 23.46 24.73 -49.36
CA ARG A 294 22.60 25.76 -49.97
C ARG A 294 23.41 26.90 -50.57
N ALA A 295 24.48 27.34 -49.90
CA ALA A 295 25.38 28.35 -50.45
C ALA A 295 26.09 27.87 -51.72
N LEU A 296 26.51 26.60 -51.78
CA LEU A 296 27.07 26.00 -52.99
C LEU A 296 26.07 25.92 -54.14
N ILE A 297 24.80 25.60 -53.85
CA ILE A 297 23.74 25.61 -54.88
C ILE A 297 23.55 27.03 -55.44
N ALA A 298 23.55 28.06 -54.59
CA ALA A 298 23.44 29.44 -55.07
C ALA A 298 24.62 29.79 -56.01
N LYS A 299 25.86 29.46 -55.63
CA LYS A 299 27.04 29.61 -56.52
C LYS A 299 26.91 28.82 -57.82
N ALA A 300 26.30 27.64 -57.77
CA ALA A 300 26.07 26.82 -58.96
C ALA A 300 24.99 27.41 -59.88
N GLU A 301 23.91 27.94 -59.29
CA GLU A 301 22.82 28.61 -60.01
C GLU A 301 23.33 29.88 -60.73
N GLU A 302 24.34 30.58 -60.20
CA GLU A 302 25.01 31.73 -60.85
C GLU A 302 25.76 31.37 -62.15
N LEU A 303 26.10 30.09 -62.36
CA LEU A 303 26.69 29.62 -63.63
C LEU A 303 25.66 29.59 -64.77
N LEU A 304 24.39 29.82 -64.46
CA LEU A 304 23.30 29.92 -65.42
C LEU A 304 22.92 31.40 -65.66
N PRO A 305 22.70 31.82 -66.92
CA PRO A 305 22.78 31.05 -68.16
C PRO A 305 24.23 30.77 -68.60
N VAL A 306 24.48 29.58 -69.15
CA VAL A 306 25.83 29.12 -69.55
C VAL A 306 26.32 29.88 -70.78
N LYS A 307 27.26 30.81 -70.58
CA LYS A 307 27.91 31.57 -71.66
C LYS A 307 29.12 30.83 -72.26
N ASP A 308 29.96 30.26 -71.40
CA ASP A 308 31.10 29.42 -71.75
C ASP A 308 30.98 28.06 -71.07
N ALA A 309 30.72 27.03 -71.86
CA ALA A 309 30.50 25.68 -71.37
C ALA A 309 31.74 25.07 -70.70
N LYS A 310 32.96 25.36 -71.19
CA LYS A 310 34.21 24.82 -70.61
C LYS A 310 34.52 25.48 -69.27
N ALA A 311 34.36 26.82 -69.19
CA ALA A 311 34.57 27.56 -67.95
C ALA A 311 33.52 27.18 -66.88
N ALA A 312 32.23 27.09 -67.26
CA ALA A 312 31.16 26.66 -66.36
C ALA A 312 31.39 25.24 -65.84
N ARG A 313 31.88 24.30 -66.69
CA ARG A 313 32.21 22.94 -66.26
C ARG A 313 33.39 22.86 -65.28
N ARG A 314 34.38 23.75 -65.40
CA ARG A 314 35.49 23.83 -64.44
C ARG A 314 34.98 24.34 -63.08
N ALA A 315 34.27 25.47 -63.07
CA ALA A 315 33.71 26.04 -61.83
C ALA A 315 32.74 25.08 -61.14
N PHE A 316 31.89 24.38 -61.91
CA PHE A 316 30.97 23.39 -61.35
C PHE A 316 31.69 22.18 -60.75
N ARG A 317 32.84 21.75 -61.32
CA ARG A 317 33.65 20.66 -60.74
C ARG A 317 34.23 21.05 -59.38
N GLU A 318 34.65 22.30 -59.20
CA GLU A 318 35.12 22.81 -57.90
C GLU A 318 33.99 22.79 -56.87
N ILE A 319 32.79 23.25 -57.25
CA ILE A 319 31.59 23.19 -56.41
C ILE A 319 31.22 21.73 -56.06
N GLN A 320 31.35 20.80 -57.00
CA GLN A 320 31.12 19.37 -56.72
C GLN A 320 32.14 18.79 -55.74
N GLY A 321 33.39 19.24 -55.79
CA GLY A 321 34.41 18.91 -54.79
C GLY A 321 34.01 19.39 -53.40
N GLU A 322 33.76 20.69 -53.25
CA GLU A 322 33.30 21.28 -51.97
C GLU A 322 32.00 20.62 -51.47
N TRP A 323 31.10 20.23 -52.37
CA TRP A 323 29.85 19.54 -52.03
C TRP A 323 30.06 18.14 -51.47
N ALA A 324 31.04 17.41 -52.00
CA ALA A 324 31.39 16.08 -51.54
C ALA A 324 32.08 16.12 -50.17
N ASP A 325 32.88 17.16 -49.93
CA ASP A 325 33.56 17.38 -48.64
C ASP A 325 32.59 17.77 -47.52
N ILE A 326 31.47 18.44 -47.86
CA ILE A 326 30.43 18.72 -46.89
C ILE A 326 29.66 17.43 -46.56
N GLY A 327 29.63 17.10 -45.28
CA GLY A 327 28.99 15.91 -44.73
C GLY A 327 27.47 15.83 -44.92
N HIS A 328 26.83 15.03 -44.08
CA HIS A 328 25.40 14.76 -44.20
C HIS A 328 24.53 15.99 -43.89
N VAL A 329 23.37 16.05 -44.54
CA VAL A 329 22.32 17.06 -44.33
C VAL A 329 21.06 16.40 -43.78
N PRO A 330 20.08 17.18 -43.26
CA PRO A 330 18.82 16.65 -42.80
C PRO A 330 18.13 15.86 -43.91
N ARG A 331 17.62 14.68 -43.54
CA ARG A 331 17.01 13.73 -44.49
C ARG A 331 15.89 14.34 -45.33
N ALA A 332 15.13 15.28 -44.77
CA ALA A 332 14.04 15.98 -45.44
C ALA A 332 14.52 16.91 -46.57
N ASP A 333 15.71 17.50 -46.42
CA ASP A 333 16.26 18.46 -47.38
C ASP A 333 17.15 17.79 -48.43
N LYS A 334 17.76 16.64 -48.12
CA LYS A 334 18.70 15.92 -49.00
C LYS A 334 18.21 15.82 -50.45
N ARG A 335 16.99 15.31 -50.67
CA ARG A 335 16.44 15.14 -52.02
C ARG A 335 16.30 16.48 -52.76
N LYS A 336 15.86 17.53 -52.06
CA LYS A 336 15.62 18.85 -52.67
C LYS A 336 16.94 19.47 -53.12
N ILE A 337 17.96 19.44 -52.27
CA ILE A 337 19.25 20.03 -52.58
C ILE A 337 19.97 19.25 -53.69
N ASP A 338 19.88 17.91 -53.68
CA ASP A 338 20.45 17.06 -54.73
C ASP A 338 19.79 17.34 -56.10
N THR A 339 18.46 17.52 -56.13
CA THR A 339 17.74 17.84 -57.38
C THR A 339 18.17 19.18 -57.96
N LYS A 340 18.34 20.21 -57.12
CA LYS A 340 18.78 21.53 -57.59
C LYS A 340 20.18 21.48 -58.19
N LEU A 341 21.12 20.81 -57.52
CA LEU A 341 22.49 20.68 -58.02
C LEU A 341 22.53 19.88 -59.33
N ARG A 342 21.72 18.82 -59.45
CA ARG A 342 21.59 18.06 -60.71
C ARG A 342 21.03 18.90 -61.85
N ALA A 343 20.03 19.74 -61.58
CA ALA A 343 19.47 20.62 -62.62
C ALA A 343 20.53 21.55 -63.22
N VAL A 344 21.46 22.06 -62.39
CA VAL A 344 22.61 22.84 -62.87
C VAL A 344 23.58 21.97 -63.69
N ASP A 345 23.92 20.77 -63.21
CA ASP A 345 24.78 19.84 -63.97
C ASP A 345 24.19 19.50 -65.35
N ASP A 346 22.89 19.20 -65.40
CA ASP A 346 22.18 18.86 -66.63
C ASP A 346 22.15 20.05 -67.60
N ALA A 347 21.96 21.27 -67.09
CA ALA A 347 22.01 22.50 -67.91
C ALA A 347 23.42 22.74 -68.49
N ILE A 348 24.48 22.56 -67.68
CA ILE A 348 25.87 22.67 -68.15
C ILE A 348 26.17 21.59 -69.19
N ARG A 349 25.78 20.34 -68.94
CA ARG A 349 25.98 19.22 -69.89
C ARG A 349 25.24 19.44 -71.20
N SER A 350 24.02 19.98 -71.15
CA SER A 350 23.25 20.34 -72.34
C SER A 350 23.96 21.44 -73.13
N ALA A 351 24.48 22.48 -72.46
CA ALA A 351 25.25 23.54 -73.09
C ALA A 351 26.58 23.03 -73.70
N GLU A 352 27.29 22.12 -73.04
CA GLU A 352 28.48 21.45 -73.57
C GLU A 352 28.15 20.63 -74.81
N THR A 353 27.07 19.84 -74.76
CA THR A 353 26.62 19.02 -75.89
C THR A 353 26.25 19.91 -77.08
N ALA A 354 25.54 21.02 -76.84
CA ALA A 354 25.19 21.98 -77.88
C ALA A 354 26.42 22.68 -78.47
N ALA A 355 27.40 23.05 -77.63
CA ALA A 355 28.65 23.65 -78.08
C ALA A 355 29.51 22.65 -78.88
N TRP A 356 29.56 21.38 -78.47
CA TRP A 356 30.24 20.31 -79.19
C TRP A 356 29.58 20.03 -80.54
N ARG A 357 28.24 19.93 -80.60
CA ARG A 357 27.51 19.73 -81.87
C ARG A 357 27.78 20.86 -82.87
N ARG A 358 27.81 22.12 -82.42
CA ARG A 358 28.12 23.30 -83.25
C ARG A 358 29.57 23.35 -83.74
N SER A 359 30.49 22.67 -83.06
CA SER A 359 31.91 22.69 -83.37
C SER A 359 32.45 21.38 -83.95
N ASN A 360 31.61 20.35 -84.11
CA ASN A 360 32.02 19.05 -84.64
C ASN A 360 32.06 19.07 -86.18
N PRO A 361 33.25 18.98 -86.81
CA PRO A 361 33.38 19.01 -88.26
C PRO A 361 32.66 17.85 -88.94
N GLU A 362 32.68 16.64 -88.38
CA GLU A 362 32.07 15.46 -89.01
C GLU A 362 30.54 15.53 -89.08
N ILE A 363 29.89 16.15 -88.08
CA ILE A 363 28.43 16.36 -88.09
C ILE A 363 28.06 17.37 -89.15
N ARG A 364 28.85 18.44 -89.28
CA ARG A 364 28.69 19.46 -90.32
C ARG A 364 28.97 18.88 -91.70
N ASP A 365 30.02 18.08 -91.86
CA ASP A 365 30.41 17.43 -93.12
C ASP A 365 29.38 16.39 -93.55
N ARG A 366 28.80 15.62 -92.62
CA ARG A 366 27.73 14.67 -92.92
C ARG A 366 26.43 15.38 -93.32
N ALA A 367 26.09 16.47 -92.64
CA ALA A 367 24.94 17.31 -93.02
C ALA A 367 25.17 17.95 -94.39
N GLN A 368 26.38 18.43 -94.67
CA GLN A 368 26.79 18.95 -95.97
C GLN A 368 26.70 17.87 -97.06
N GLY A 369 27.22 16.67 -96.82
CA GLY A 369 27.14 15.55 -97.77
C GLY A 369 25.70 15.08 -98.06
N LEU A 370 24.80 15.19 -97.09
CA LEU A 370 23.38 14.92 -97.28
C LEU A 370 22.72 16.00 -98.17
N VAL A 371 23.01 17.28 -97.92
CA VAL A 371 22.58 18.41 -98.77
C VAL A 371 23.09 18.21 -100.20
N ASP A 372 24.36 17.85 -100.37
CA ASP A 372 24.96 17.64 -101.68
C ASP A 372 24.33 16.43 -102.42
N ALA A 373 24.01 15.34 -101.71
CA ALA A 373 23.28 14.21 -102.28
C ALA A 373 21.86 14.59 -102.74
N TYR A 374 21.12 15.38 -101.95
CA TYR A 374 19.81 15.90 -102.36
C TYR A 374 19.92 16.84 -103.56
N ARG A 375 20.94 17.70 -103.64
CA ARG A 375 21.20 18.56 -104.80
C ARG A 375 21.43 17.74 -106.08
N VAL A 376 22.24 16.68 -105.99
CA VAL A 376 22.46 15.76 -107.12
C VAL A 376 21.16 15.06 -107.54
N SER A 377 20.34 14.62 -106.58
CA SER A 377 19.05 13.99 -106.87
C SER A 377 18.05 14.96 -107.51
N VAL A 378 17.99 16.21 -107.03
CA VAL A 378 17.16 17.28 -107.61
C VAL A 378 17.60 17.55 -109.04
N ALA A 379 18.91 17.73 -109.30
CA ALA A 379 19.44 17.95 -110.64
C ALA A 379 19.13 16.79 -111.61
N LYS A 380 19.18 15.54 -111.13
CA LYS A 380 18.81 14.35 -111.93
C LYS A 380 17.32 14.33 -112.27
N LEU A 381 16.45 14.70 -111.33
CA LEU A 381 15.02 14.78 -111.55
C LEU A 381 14.64 15.96 -112.45
N GLU A 382 15.36 17.09 -112.38
CA GLU A 382 15.23 18.20 -113.33
C GLU A 382 15.59 17.76 -114.75
N ALA A 383 16.67 17.01 -114.93
CA ALA A 383 17.05 16.45 -116.22
C ALA A 383 16.03 15.41 -116.72
N ALA A 384 15.50 14.56 -115.84
CA ALA A 384 14.46 13.60 -116.18
C ALA A 384 13.13 14.28 -116.57
N LEU A 385 12.78 15.37 -115.88
CA LEU A 385 11.63 16.20 -116.21
C LEU A 385 11.80 16.85 -117.59
N ALA A 386 12.98 17.42 -117.89
CA ALA A 386 13.29 18.01 -119.19
C ALA A 386 13.19 16.97 -120.32
N ALA A 387 13.73 15.76 -120.13
CA ALA A 387 13.61 14.68 -121.10
C ALA A 387 12.17 14.17 -121.26
N ALA A 388 11.39 14.11 -120.18
CA ALA A 388 9.97 13.76 -120.24
C ALA A 388 9.16 14.81 -121.03
N GLN A 389 9.48 16.11 -120.84
CA GLN A 389 8.90 17.23 -121.58
C GLN A 389 9.21 17.15 -123.09
N GLU A 390 10.43 16.77 -123.49
CA GLU A 390 10.77 16.55 -124.91
C GLU A 390 10.03 15.37 -125.55
N SER A 391 9.72 14.33 -124.78
CA SER A 391 9.02 13.13 -125.27
C SER A 391 7.49 13.30 -125.41
N GLY A 392 6.91 14.39 -124.89
CA GLY A 392 5.49 14.72 -125.00
C GLY A 392 4.52 13.83 -124.19
N ASP A 393 5.01 13.01 -123.25
CA ASP A 393 4.20 12.10 -122.45
C ASP A 393 3.71 12.79 -121.15
N GLU A 394 2.50 13.38 -121.19
CA GLU A 394 1.92 14.18 -120.09
C GLU A 394 1.93 13.46 -118.73
N LYS A 395 1.74 12.12 -118.72
CA LYS A 395 1.72 11.35 -117.48
C LYS A 395 3.10 11.28 -116.83
N LYS A 396 4.15 11.10 -117.64
CA LYS A 396 5.54 11.07 -117.15
C LYS A 396 6.02 12.45 -116.67
N ILE A 397 5.55 13.52 -117.29
CA ILE A 397 5.85 14.90 -116.86
C ILE A 397 5.28 15.14 -115.46
N ALA A 398 3.99 14.83 -115.23
CA ALA A 398 3.36 15.02 -113.93
C ALA A 398 4.02 14.20 -112.81
N GLU A 399 4.39 12.93 -113.08
CA GLU A 399 5.10 12.08 -112.13
C GLU A 399 6.52 12.59 -111.80
N ALA A 400 7.24 13.13 -112.81
CA ALA A 400 8.56 13.73 -112.63
C ALA A 400 8.50 15.05 -111.85
N GLU A 401 7.51 15.92 -112.11
CA GLU A 401 7.30 17.16 -111.37
C GLU A 401 6.97 16.91 -109.89
N GLN A 402 6.08 15.94 -109.61
CA GLN A 402 5.74 15.58 -108.23
C GLN A 402 6.97 15.07 -107.48
N SER A 403 7.77 14.21 -108.12
CA SER A 403 9.00 13.67 -107.56
C SER A 403 10.05 14.76 -107.30
N LEU A 404 10.19 15.71 -108.24
CA LEU A 404 11.10 16.85 -108.11
C LEU A 404 10.69 17.77 -106.95
N ASN A 405 9.41 18.12 -106.86
CA ASN A 405 8.89 18.98 -105.79
C ASN A 405 9.07 18.32 -104.41
N GLN A 406 8.84 17.01 -104.30
CA GLN A 406 9.09 16.27 -103.07
C GLN A 406 10.57 16.32 -102.66
N GLN A 407 11.50 16.13 -103.61
CA GLN A 407 12.94 16.19 -103.33
C GLN A 407 13.44 17.60 -103.02
N ARG A 408 12.88 18.64 -103.64
CA ARG A 408 13.19 20.04 -103.33
C ARG A 408 12.78 20.43 -101.91
N LEU A 409 11.62 19.98 -101.45
CA LEU A 409 11.18 20.20 -100.06
C LEU A 409 12.13 19.52 -99.06
N MET A 410 12.62 18.31 -99.39
CA MET A 410 13.61 17.60 -98.57
C MET A 410 14.97 18.30 -98.55
N LEU A 411 15.41 18.86 -99.69
CA LEU A 411 16.63 19.65 -99.79
C LEU A 411 16.55 20.91 -98.92
N GLU A 412 15.44 21.66 -99.00
CA GLU A 412 15.23 22.87 -98.20
C GLU A 412 15.28 22.56 -96.69
N SER A 413 14.63 21.48 -96.26
CA SER A 413 14.69 21.01 -94.87
C SER A 413 16.12 20.63 -94.45
N ALA A 414 16.88 19.98 -95.32
CA ALA A 414 18.28 19.62 -95.06
C ALA A 414 19.18 20.86 -94.95
N GLU A 415 19.02 21.87 -95.81
CA GLU A 415 19.77 23.13 -95.77
C GLU A 415 19.45 23.94 -94.49
N GLN A 416 18.19 23.97 -94.08
CA GLN A 416 17.80 24.55 -92.79
C GLN A 416 18.47 23.83 -91.62
N SER A 417 18.50 22.49 -91.62
CA SER A 417 19.20 21.72 -90.58
C SER A 417 20.70 22.01 -90.54
N LEU A 418 21.35 22.19 -91.69
CA LEU A 418 22.77 22.55 -91.78
C LEU A 418 23.07 23.95 -91.24
N SER A 419 22.17 24.92 -91.44
CA SER A 419 22.34 26.29 -90.93
C SER A 419 22.15 26.44 -89.41
N THR A 420 21.53 25.44 -88.76
CA THR A 420 21.32 25.41 -87.31
C THR A 420 22.41 24.64 -86.55
N LEU A 421 23.30 23.97 -87.29
CA LEU A 421 24.54 23.34 -86.81
C LEU A 421 25.70 24.34 -86.86
#